data_AF-A0A4Y6UUG9-F1
#
_entry.id   AF-A0A4Y6UUG9-F1
#
_cell.length_a   1.000
_cell.length_b   1.000
_cell.length_c   1.000
_cell.angle_alpha   90.00
_cell.angle_beta   90.00
_cell.angle_gamma   90.00
#
_symmetry.space_group_name_H-M   'P 1'
#
loop_
_entity.id
_entity.type
_entity.pdbx_description
1 polymer ?
#
loop_
_entity_poly.entity_id
_entity_poly.type
_entity_poly.pdbx_seq_one_letter_code
_entity_poly.pdbx_strand_id
1 'polypeptide(L)'
;MSDYTPPVGNGQPNYLSNGWGNNNRTKETASKIDHIADKAHFGIEMLDHSLIGIDAIEKELVELSNASTPPSQAQLRALAHRLDAHQKQFQQGLGRIKEMMTDIDKATDTIQNNRTSW
;
A
#
# COMPACT_ATOMS: atom_id res chain seq x y z
N MET A 1 -22.18 -39.36 53.27
CA MET A 1 -22.05 -38.64 51.99
C MET A 1 -22.98 -37.45 52.07
N SER A 2 -22.42 -36.26 52.06
CA SER A 2 -23.15 -35.00 51.97
C SER A 2 -22.45 -34.21 50.89
N ASP A 3 -23.05 -34.21 49.70
CA ASP A 3 -22.53 -33.58 48.50
C ASP A 3 -22.36 -32.07 48.72
N TYR A 4 -21.12 -31.60 48.64
CA TYR A 4 -20.82 -30.18 48.60
C TYR A 4 -20.98 -29.71 47.16
N THR A 5 -22.09 -29.03 46.86
CA THR A 5 -22.28 -28.32 45.60
C THR A 5 -21.69 -26.91 45.76
N PRO A 6 -20.66 -26.50 44.99
CA PRO A 6 -20.09 -25.16 45.12
C PRO A 6 -21.10 -24.11 44.60
N PRO A 7 -21.15 -22.91 45.22
CA PRO A 7 -22.12 -21.89 44.86
C PRO A 7 -21.86 -21.36 43.45
N VAL A 8 -22.87 -21.47 42.58
CA VAL A 8 -22.95 -20.72 41.32
C VAL A 8 -23.43 -19.31 41.63
N GLY A 9 -22.51 -18.35 41.60
CA GLY A 9 -22.83 -16.92 41.63
C GLY A 9 -22.14 -16.15 42.76
N ASN A 10 -21.39 -15.13 42.34
CA ASN A 10 -20.87 -14.00 43.11
C ASN A 10 -19.64 -14.26 44.00
N GLY A 11 -18.44 -13.94 43.49
CA GLY A 11 -17.33 -13.65 44.41
C GLY A 11 -15.90 -13.66 43.90
N GLN A 12 -15.61 -13.99 42.64
CA GLN A 12 -14.23 -13.93 42.14
C GLN A 12 -14.09 -12.83 41.08
N PRO A 13 -13.18 -11.85 41.26
CA PRO A 13 -12.76 -10.99 40.17
C PRO A 13 -12.18 -11.92 39.11
N ASN A 14 -12.84 -11.99 37.96
CA ASN A 14 -12.36 -12.78 36.85
C ASN A 14 -11.09 -12.10 36.32
N TYR A 15 -9.93 -12.44 36.88
CA TYR A 15 -8.59 -11.98 36.47
C TYR A 15 -8.23 -12.40 35.03
N LEU A 16 -9.15 -13.02 34.29
CA LEU A 16 -9.10 -13.13 32.84
C LEU A 16 -9.43 -11.80 32.11
N SER A 17 -9.75 -10.73 32.84
CA SER A 17 -10.18 -9.44 32.27
C SER A 17 -9.04 -8.50 31.81
N ASN A 18 -7.75 -8.77 32.05
CA ASN A 18 -6.71 -7.71 31.96
C ASN A 18 -5.47 -7.97 31.08
N GLY A 19 -5.47 -8.92 30.15
CA GLY A 19 -4.25 -9.19 29.33
C GLY A 19 -4.42 -9.44 27.84
N TRP A 20 -5.65 -9.68 27.36
CA TRP A 20 -5.86 -10.24 26.00
C TRP A 20 -6.81 -9.44 25.10
N GLY A 21 -7.55 -8.47 25.65
CA GLY A 21 -8.49 -7.64 24.88
C GLY A 21 -7.84 -6.52 24.06
N ASN A 22 -6.64 -6.08 24.44
CA ASN A 22 -5.93 -4.98 23.76
C ASN A 22 -4.97 -5.47 22.67
N ASN A 23 -4.44 -6.69 22.82
CA ASN A 23 -3.50 -7.28 21.85
C ASN A 23 -4.14 -7.54 20.49
N ASN A 24 -5.43 -7.90 20.42
CA ASN A 24 -6.10 -8.13 19.14
C ASN A 24 -6.33 -6.83 18.36
N ARG A 25 -6.73 -5.73 19.03
CA ARG A 25 -6.85 -4.42 18.37
C ARG A 25 -5.51 -3.89 17.91
N THR A 26 -4.45 -3.98 18.73
CA THR A 26 -3.11 -3.55 18.32
C THR A 26 -2.57 -4.39 17.17
N LYS A 27 -2.80 -5.71 17.16
CA LYS A 27 -2.44 -6.61 16.03
C LYS A 27 -3.21 -6.30 14.76
N GLU A 28 -4.51 -6.05 14.86
CA GLU A 28 -5.34 -5.69 13.71
C GLU A 28 -4.94 -4.33 13.12
N THR A 29 -4.68 -3.33 13.98
CA THR A 29 -4.15 -2.03 13.57
C THR A 29 -2.77 -2.17 12.93
N ALA A 30 -1.87 -2.94 13.52
CA ALA A 30 -0.54 -3.19 12.94
C ALA A 30 -0.65 -3.87 11.57
N SER A 31 -1.52 -4.87 11.40
CA SER A 31 -1.74 -5.52 10.10
C SER A 31 -2.30 -4.56 9.05
N LYS A 32 -3.18 -3.62 9.43
CA LYS A 32 -3.71 -2.59 8.50
C LYS A 32 -2.61 -1.63 8.06
N ILE A 33 -1.74 -1.21 8.98
CA ILE A 33 -0.59 -0.34 8.69
C ILE A 33 0.40 -1.06 7.76
N ASP A 34 0.69 -2.33 8.04
CA ASP A 34 1.59 -3.15 7.22
C ASP A 34 1.07 -3.30 5.79
N HIS A 35 -0.23 -3.62 5.64
CA HIS A 35 -0.85 -3.73 4.33
C HIS A 35 -0.87 -2.41 3.53
N ILE A 36 -0.99 -1.28 4.22
CA ILE A 36 -0.86 0.05 3.63
C ILE A 36 0.59 0.28 3.18
N ALA A 37 1.57 -0.07 4.01
CA ALA A 37 2.98 0.09 3.69
C ALA A 37 3.38 -0.74 2.46
N ASP A 38 2.91 -1.98 2.35
CA ASP A 38 3.14 -2.84 1.19
C ASP A 38 2.56 -2.24 -0.10
N LYS A 39 1.33 -1.70 -0.03
CA LYS A 39 0.71 -1.01 -1.17
C LYS A 39 1.47 0.26 -1.56
N ALA A 40 2.02 0.98 -0.57
CA ALA A 40 2.84 2.17 -0.80
C ALA A 40 4.13 1.81 -1.53
N HIS A 41 4.81 0.78 -1.02
CA HIS A 41 6.03 0.26 -1.62
C HIS A 41 5.79 -0.12 -3.08
N PHE A 42 4.76 -0.93 -3.34
CA PHE A 42 4.40 -1.32 -4.70
C PHE A 42 4.10 -0.12 -5.62
N GLY A 43 3.34 0.86 -5.12
CA GLY A 43 3.03 2.08 -5.89
C GLY A 43 4.29 2.88 -6.24
N ILE A 44 5.24 2.99 -5.29
CA ILE A 44 6.52 3.67 -5.50
C ILE A 44 7.40 2.88 -6.48
N GLU A 45 7.49 1.56 -6.36
CA GLU A 45 8.23 0.71 -7.30
C GLU A 45 7.68 0.83 -8.73
N MET A 46 6.36 0.90 -8.90
CA MET A 46 5.75 1.14 -10.21
C MET A 46 6.17 2.49 -10.81
N LEU A 47 6.25 3.55 -9.98
CA LEU A 47 6.72 4.86 -10.43
C LEU A 47 8.19 4.81 -10.82
N ASP A 48 9.03 4.18 -9.99
CA ASP A 48 10.48 4.08 -10.22
C ASP A 48 10.78 3.31 -11.51
N HIS A 49 10.14 2.16 -11.71
CA HIS A 49 10.25 1.40 -12.96
C HIS A 49 9.80 2.19 -14.19
N SER A 50 8.74 2.99 -14.06
CA SER A 50 8.25 3.83 -15.17
C SER A 50 9.27 4.92 -15.52
N LEU A 51 9.90 5.53 -14.52
CA LEU A 51 10.94 6.55 -14.71
C LEU A 51 12.20 5.97 -15.34
N ILE A 52 12.66 4.80 -14.90
CA ILE A 52 13.78 4.07 -15.53
C ILE A 52 13.49 3.78 -17.01
N GLY A 53 12.26 3.40 -17.33
CA GLY A 53 11.83 3.18 -18.72
C GLY A 53 11.89 4.44 -19.59
N ILE A 54 11.50 5.59 -19.03
CA ILE A 54 11.57 6.89 -19.71
C ILE A 54 13.03 7.31 -19.92
N ASP A 55 13.92 7.14 -18.93
CA ASP A 55 15.36 7.43 -19.07
C ASP A 55 16.02 6.55 -20.15
N ALA A 56 15.64 5.27 -20.25
CA ALA A 56 16.11 4.40 -21.33
C ALA A 56 15.69 4.91 -22.72
N ILE A 57 14.48 5.45 -22.86
CA ILE A 57 14.00 6.08 -24.10
C ILE A 57 14.77 7.37 -24.39
N GLU A 58 15.08 8.17 -23.37
CA GLU A 58 15.87 9.39 -23.51
C GLU A 58 17.26 9.07 -24.06
N LYS A 59 17.95 8.07 -23.51
CA LYS A 59 19.25 7.62 -24.01
C LYS A 59 19.18 7.14 -25.45
N GLU A 60 18.16 6.36 -25.81
CA GLU A 60 17.94 5.92 -27.19
C GLU A 60 17.70 7.10 -28.14
N LEU A 61 16.95 8.14 -27.71
CA LEU A 61 16.76 9.36 -28.49
C LEU A 61 18.08 10.13 -28.67
N VAL A 62 18.91 10.22 -27.65
CA VAL A 62 20.24 10.84 -27.74
C VAL A 62 21.11 10.06 -28.73
N GLU A 63 21.12 8.73 -28.70
CA GLU A 63 21.84 7.90 -29.66
C GLU A 63 21.33 8.10 -31.08
N LEU A 64 20.01 8.11 -31.29
CA LEU A 64 19.40 8.35 -32.59
C LEU A 64 19.68 9.76 -33.12
N SER A 65 19.78 10.76 -32.25
CA SER A 65 20.13 12.14 -32.64
C SER A 65 21.57 12.28 -33.12
N ASN A 66 22.47 11.41 -32.65
CA ASN A 66 23.86 11.36 -33.07
C ASN A 66 24.10 10.39 -34.24
N ALA A 67 23.07 9.68 -34.70
CA ALA A 67 23.18 8.76 -35.82
C ALA A 67 23.43 9.50 -37.14
N SER A 68 24.27 8.92 -38.00
CA SER A 68 24.59 9.48 -39.32
C SER A 68 23.41 9.49 -40.29
N THR A 69 22.39 8.68 -40.02
CA THR A 69 21.16 8.59 -40.81
C THR A 69 19.96 8.89 -39.92
N PRO A 70 18.97 9.64 -40.44
CA PRO A 70 17.79 9.99 -39.66
C PRO A 70 17.00 8.72 -39.27
N PRO A 71 16.35 8.72 -38.09
CA PRO A 71 15.53 7.60 -37.66
C PRO A 71 14.36 7.36 -38.62
N SER A 72 14.07 6.09 -38.88
CA SER A 72 12.94 5.68 -39.71
C SER A 72 11.60 5.96 -38.99
N GLN A 73 10.52 6.09 -39.76
CA GLN A 73 9.17 6.23 -39.18
C GLN A 73 8.80 5.07 -38.24
N ALA A 74 9.25 3.85 -38.54
CA ALA A 74 8.98 2.68 -37.72
C ALA A 74 9.64 2.80 -36.34
N GLN A 75 10.89 3.27 -36.28
CA GLN A 75 11.60 3.53 -35.03
C GLN A 75 10.93 4.62 -34.20
N LEU A 76 10.53 5.73 -34.85
CA LEU A 76 9.83 6.81 -34.16
C LEU A 76 8.48 6.35 -33.58
N ARG A 77 7.72 5.53 -34.31
CA ARG A 77 6.47 4.94 -33.78
C ARG A 77 6.73 4.00 -32.61
N ALA A 78 7.78 3.17 -32.70
CA ALA A 78 8.12 2.24 -31.62
C ALA A 78 8.52 3.00 -30.32
N LEU A 79 9.32 4.06 -30.44
CA LEU A 79 9.65 4.96 -29.33
C LEU A 79 8.40 5.59 -28.72
N ALA A 80 7.52 6.13 -29.56
CA ALA A 80 6.29 6.77 -29.11
C ALA A 80 5.37 5.79 -28.35
N HIS A 81 5.23 4.55 -28.83
CA HIS A 81 4.44 3.53 -28.14
C HIS A 81 5.03 3.12 -26.79
N ARG A 82 6.36 2.99 -26.70
CA ARG A 82 7.03 2.69 -25.43
C ARG A 82 6.92 3.86 -24.45
N LEU A 83 7.04 5.09 -24.93
CA LEU A 83 6.86 6.29 -24.11
C LEU A 83 5.43 6.36 -23.55
N ASP A 84 4.42 6.16 -24.40
CA ASP A 84 3.01 6.13 -23.98
C ASP A 84 2.75 5.02 -22.96
N ALA A 85 3.35 3.84 -23.12
CA ALA A 85 3.25 2.75 -22.16
C ALA A 85 3.81 3.13 -20.78
N HIS A 86 5.02 3.72 -20.73
CA HIS A 86 5.60 4.17 -19.46
C HIS A 86 4.84 5.35 -18.85
N GLN A 87 4.33 6.28 -19.65
CA GLN A 87 3.46 7.37 -19.16
C GLN A 87 2.19 6.82 -18.52
N LYS A 88 1.56 5.81 -19.13
CA LYS A 88 0.38 5.13 -18.55
C LYS A 88 0.72 4.40 -17.25
N GLN A 89 1.84 3.70 -17.19
CA GLN A 89 2.31 3.05 -15.96
C GLN A 89 2.55 4.07 -14.84
N PHE A 90 3.17 5.21 -15.16
CA PHE A 90 3.39 6.31 -14.21
C PHE A 90 2.05 6.89 -13.71
N GLN A 91 1.11 7.16 -14.61
CA GLN A 91 -0.23 7.64 -14.24
C GLN A 91 -0.99 6.63 -13.37
N GLN A 92 -0.89 5.34 -13.67
CA GLN A 92 -1.49 4.28 -12.86
C GLN A 92 -0.86 4.23 -11.46
N GLY A 93 0.48 4.29 -11.36
CA GLY A 93 1.19 4.36 -10.08
C GLY A 93 0.73 5.56 -9.24
N LEU A 94 0.63 6.74 -9.85
CA LEU A 94 0.10 7.95 -9.18
C LEU A 94 -1.36 7.77 -8.74
N GLY A 95 -2.20 7.15 -9.57
CA GLY A 95 -3.58 6.83 -9.23
C GLY A 95 -3.67 5.93 -7.99
N ARG A 96 -2.86 4.88 -7.93
CA ARG A 96 -2.80 3.97 -6.78
C ARG A 96 -2.34 4.67 -5.51
N ILE A 97 -1.37 5.58 -5.59
CA ILE A 97 -0.93 6.37 -4.43
C ILE A 97 -2.05 7.28 -3.92
N LYS A 98 -2.86 7.87 -4.81
CA LYS A 98 -4.03 8.68 -4.41
C LYS A 98 -5.13 7.83 -3.74
N GLU A 99 -5.45 6.68 -4.31
CA GLU A 99 -6.38 5.71 -3.69
C GLU A 99 -5.90 5.33 -2.29
N MET A 100 -4.60 5.01 -2.16
CA MET A 100 -3.99 4.69 -0.89
C MET A 100 -4.05 5.83 0.13
N MET A 101 -3.83 7.09 -0.27
CA MET A 101 -3.99 8.23 0.65
C MET A 101 -5.41 8.29 1.22
N THR A 102 -6.41 7.95 0.42
CA THR A 102 -7.82 7.88 0.86
C THR A 102 -8.05 6.70 1.81
N ASP A 103 -7.43 5.56 1.57
CA ASP A 103 -7.54 4.37 2.43
C ASP A 103 -6.84 4.58 3.79
N ILE A 104 -5.69 5.26 3.79
CA ILE A 104 -4.98 5.66 5.02
C ILE A 104 -5.85 6.55 5.89
N ASP A 105 -6.49 7.54 5.28
CA ASP A 105 -7.36 8.50 5.98
C ASP A 105 -8.51 7.78 6.68
N LYS A 106 -9.25 6.94 5.93
CA LYS A 106 -10.33 6.10 6.49
C LYS A 106 -9.87 5.13 7.58
N ALA A 107 -8.71 4.51 7.39
CA ALA A 107 -8.15 3.59 8.39
C ALA A 107 -7.77 4.35 9.67
N THR A 108 -7.19 5.54 9.54
CA THR A 108 -6.82 6.43 10.65
C THR A 108 -8.05 6.88 11.41
N ASP A 109 -9.11 7.32 10.71
CA ASP A 109 -10.40 7.66 11.32
C ASP A 109 -11.00 6.50 12.12
N THR A 110 -10.93 5.29 11.57
CA THR A 110 -11.41 4.08 12.25
C THR A 110 -10.63 3.79 13.53
N ILE A 111 -9.32 4.03 13.52
CA ILE A 111 -8.45 3.86 14.70
C ILE A 111 -8.75 4.94 15.74
N GLN A 112 -8.96 6.19 15.33
CA GLN A 112 -9.24 7.32 16.22
C GLN A 112 -10.64 7.21 16.86
N ASN A 113 -11.68 6.91 16.08
CA ASN A 113 -13.06 6.78 16.58
C ASN A 113 -13.24 5.59 17.55
N ASN A 114 -12.43 4.55 17.43
CA ASN A 114 -12.42 3.45 18.41
C ASN A 114 -11.80 3.83 19.76
N ARG A 115 -11.07 4.95 19.86
CA ARG A 115 -10.46 5.44 21.11
C ARG A 115 -11.34 6.43 21.87
N THR A 116 -12.33 7.05 21.24
CA THR A 116 -13.18 8.10 21.83
C THR A 116 -14.51 7.62 22.41
N SER A 117 -14.81 6.31 22.36
CA SER A 117 -15.96 5.74 23.06
C SER A 117 -15.58 5.47 24.53
N TRP A 118 -15.84 6.46 25.38
CA TRP A 118 -15.88 6.37 26.85
C TRP A 118 -17.31 6.61 27.32
#